data_AF-K1YWL4-F1
#
_entry.id   AF-K1YWL4-F1
#
_cell.length_a   1.000
_cell.length_b   1.000
_cell.length_c   1.000
_cell.angle_alpha   90.00
_cell.angle_beta   90.00
_cell.angle_gamma   90.00
#
_symmetry.space_group_name_H-M   'P 1'
#
loop_
_entity.id
_entity.type
_entity.pdbx_description
1 polymer ?
#
loop_
_entity_poly.entity_id
_entity_poly.type
_entity_poly.pdbx_seq_one_letter_code
_entity_poly.pdbx_strand_id
1 'polypeptide(L)'
;MKRIILIIAACFFLFGGLGLANEKSRAYLNSHIKYEFKKPTGINTSTIDPFSGLKTVPYSDPVYLSEGTLSLVDRLKYLKQSPCSTCHQGAVIDKNSLKDDQNPHARISLHHGHLNKMTCATCHEPTSVDRLKLMGGQAPINEAPKLCGTCHSTQYKDWIHGAHGKRVGSWTGKRVVYSCTQCHDPHNPAFKVRFPVARPKLNRFEKN
;
A
#
# COMPACT_ATOMS: atom_id res chain seq x y z
N MET A 1 17.44 33.67 41.25
CA MET A 1 16.69 33.76 39.97
C MET A 1 17.53 34.16 38.75
N LYS A 2 18.70 34.82 38.88
CA LYS A 2 19.53 35.23 37.72
C LYS A 2 20.44 34.14 37.11
N ARG A 3 20.61 32.98 37.76
CA ARG A 3 21.49 31.89 37.26
C ARG A 3 20.79 30.83 36.38
N ILE A 4 19.45 30.79 36.36
CA ILE A 4 18.69 29.78 35.60
C ILE A 4 18.43 30.25 34.15
N ILE A 5 18.34 31.56 33.91
CA ILE A 5 18.07 32.11 32.58
C ILE A 5 19.27 31.96 31.62
N LEU A 6 20.51 31.94 32.13
CA LEU A 6 21.70 31.75 31.29
C LEU A 6 21.85 30.32 30.74
N ILE A 7 21.25 29.31 31.37
CA ILE A 7 21.39 27.91 30.92
C ILE A 7 20.42 27.61 29.76
N ILE A 8 19.27 28.28 29.70
CA ILE A 8 18.27 28.07 28.64
C ILE A 8 18.74 28.68 27.30
N ALA A 9 19.49 29.79 27.33
CA ALA A 9 20.07 30.38 26.12
C ALA A 9 21.23 29.55 25.53
N ALA A 10 21.97 28.81 26.36
CA ALA A 10 23.07 27.96 25.93
C ALA A 10 22.59 26.64 25.28
N CYS A 11 21.43 26.11 25.66
CA CYS A 11 20.88 24.89 25.07
C CYS A 11 20.22 25.11 23.70
N PHE A 12 19.75 26.32 23.37
CA PHE A 12 19.23 26.63 22.03
C PHE A 12 20.32 26.67 20.96
N PHE A 13 21.58 26.92 21.34
CA PHE A 13 22.71 26.91 20.40
C PHE A 13 23.27 25.51 20.12
N LEU A 14 22.99 24.51 20.97
CA LEU A 14 23.50 23.14 20.79
C LEU A 14 22.63 22.26 19.87
N PHE A 15 21.42 22.68 19.52
CA PHE A 15 20.55 21.96 18.57
C PHE A 15 20.36 22.66 17.22
N GLY A 16 21.11 23.74 16.93
CA GLY A 16 21.09 24.41 15.62
C GLY A 16 21.82 23.67 14.49
N GLY A 17 22.46 22.54 14.78
CA GLY A 17 23.37 21.85 13.85
C GLY A 17 22.74 20.92 12.82
N LEU A 18 21.45 20.54 12.94
CA LEU A 18 20.84 19.58 12.02
C LEU A 18 20.37 20.18 10.68
N GLY A 19 20.30 21.51 10.54
CA GLY A 19 19.90 22.18 9.29
C GLY A 19 21.02 22.23 8.23
N LEU A 20 22.27 22.40 8.65
CA LEU A 20 23.41 22.63 7.76
C LEU A 20 23.89 21.36 7.04
N ALA A 21 23.67 20.18 7.63
CA ALA A 21 23.99 18.92 6.99
C ALA A 21 23.17 18.71 5.72
N ASN A 22 21.90 19.14 5.73
CA ASN A 22 20.95 18.94 4.62
C ASN A 22 21.22 19.87 3.43
N GLU A 23 21.66 21.11 3.68
CA GLU A 23 21.95 22.09 2.64
C GLU A 23 23.24 21.75 1.88
N LYS A 24 24.31 21.37 2.59
CA LYS A 24 25.56 20.92 1.96
C LYS A 24 25.35 19.63 1.16
N SER A 25 24.56 18.68 1.66
CA SER A 25 24.24 17.46 0.91
C SER A 25 23.39 17.74 -0.34
N ARG A 26 22.43 18.68 -0.26
CA ARG A 26 21.66 19.12 -1.44
C ARG A 26 22.55 19.81 -2.47
N ALA A 27 23.44 20.70 -2.04
CA ALA A 27 24.38 21.39 -2.93
C ALA A 27 25.36 20.40 -3.59
N TYR A 28 25.81 19.38 -2.86
CA TYR A 28 26.65 18.30 -3.38
C TYR A 28 25.92 17.46 -4.44
N LEU A 29 24.69 17.02 -4.16
CA LEU A 29 23.87 16.27 -5.11
C LEU A 29 23.58 17.08 -6.39
N ASN A 30 23.22 18.36 -6.25
CA ASN A 30 22.92 19.23 -7.39
C ASN A 30 24.16 19.58 -8.24
N SER A 31 25.36 19.59 -7.64
CA SER A 31 26.61 19.86 -8.36
C SER A 31 27.21 18.61 -9.04
N HIS A 32 26.92 17.41 -8.52
CA HIS A 32 27.52 16.16 -9.01
C HIS A 32 26.56 15.27 -9.82
N ILE A 33 25.24 15.44 -9.67
CA ILE A 33 24.23 14.75 -10.49
C ILE A 33 23.74 15.73 -11.56
N LYS A 34 24.54 15.90 -12.63
CA LYS A 34 24.09 16.58 -13.87
C LYS A 34 23.34 15.59 -14.76
N TYR A 35 22.32 14.92 -14.23
CA TYR A 35 21.48 14.06 -15.04
C TYR A 35 20.23 14.82 -15.44
N GLU A 36 20.26 15.41 -16.63
CA GLU A 36 19.08 15.96 -17.26
C GLU A 36 18.32 14.80 -17.92
N PHE A 37 17.15 14.44 -17.37
CA PHE A 37 16.31 13.40 -17.95
C PHE A 37 15.78 13.87 -19.31
N LYS A 38 16.50 13.57 -20.39
CA LYS A 38 15.98 13.74 -21.74
C LYS A 38 14.87 12.71 -21.93
N LYS A 39 13.60 13.18 -21.95
CA LYS A 39 12.48 12.35 -22.36
C LYS A 39 12.82 11.77 -23.74
N PRO A 40 12.79 10.43 -23.93
CA PRO A 40 13.04 9.85 -25.24
C PRO A 40 12.01 10.41 -26.23
N THR A 41 12.47 11.22 -27.17
CA THR A 41 11.67 11.74 -28.27
C THR A 41 11.64 10.68 -29.37
N GLY A 42 10.45 10.28 -29.82
CA GLY A 42 10.27 9.32 -30.91
C GLY A 42 9.74 7.94 -30.54
N ILE A 43 9.52 7.63 -29.25
CA ILE A 43 8.72 6.45 -28.88
C ILE A 43 7.25 6.86 -28.95
N ASN A 44 6.57 6.44 -30.03
CA ASN A 44 5.12 6.57 -30.14
C ASN A 44 4.46 5.59 -29.14
N THR A 45 4.33 6.01 -27.87
CA THR A 45 3.62 5.25 -26.83
C THR A 45 2.10 5.24 -27.05
N SER A 46 1.60 5.86 -28.11
CA SER A 46 0.18 6.13 -28.34
C SER A 46 -0.58 4.94 -28.93
N THR A 47 0.10 3.88 -29.38
CA THR A 47 -0.55 2.74 -30.05
C THR A 47 -0.90 1.58 -29.12
N ILE A 48 -0.32 1.53 -27.91
CA ILE A 48 -0.60 0.50 -26.91
C ILE A 48 -1.12 1.19 -25.67
N ASP A 49 -2.44 1.09 -25.40
CA ASP A 49 -2.95 1.43 -24.08
C ASP A 49 -2.34 0.45 -23.07
N PRO A 50 -1.44 0.89 -22.19
CA PRO A 50 -0.77 0.02 -21.24
C PRO A 50 -1.73 -0.53 -20.17
N PHE A 51 -2.99 -0.08 -20.17
CA PHE A 51 -4.05 -0.52 -19.28
C PHE A 51 -5.18 -1.28 -20.00
N SER A 52 -5.01 -1.62 -21.29
CA SER A 52 -6.04 -2.32 -22.05
C SER A 52 -6.50 -3.61 -21.35
N GLY A 53 -7.82 -3.77 -21.17
CA GLY A 53 -8.44 -4.90 -20.45
C GLY A 53 -8.36 -4.83 -18.92
N LEU A 54 -7.71 -3.81 -18.35
CA LEU A 54 -7.58 -3.63 -16.90
C LEU A 54 -8.68 -2.70 -16.37
N LYS A 55 -9.59 -3.25 -15.57
CA LYS A 55 -10.54 -2.42 -14.81
C LYS A 55 -9.81 -1.78 -13.63
N THR A 56 -9.91 -0.46 -13.50
CA THR A 56 -9.27 0.30 -12.42
C THR A 56 -10.31 1.08 -11.61
N VAL A 57 -10.09 1.21 -10.31
CA VAL A 57 -10.88 2.08 -9.43
C VAL A 57 -10.03 3.26 -8.97
N PRO A 58 -10.56 4.50 -8.95
CA PRO A 58 -9.85 5.64 -8.36
C PRO A 58 -9.49 5.36 -6.90
N TYR A 59 -8.37 5.91 -6.45
CA TYR A 59 -7.93 5.84 -5.06
C TYR A 59 -7.55 7.23 -4.57
N SER A 60 -8.14 7.63 -3.44
CA SER A 60 -7.85 8.89 -2.78
C SER A 60 -7.33 8.67 -1.38
N ASP A 61 -6.39 9.50 -0.96
CA ASP A 61 -5.93 9.60 0.41
C ASP A 61 -5.67 11.08 0.73
N PRO A 62 -6.40 11.68 1.69
CA PRO A 62 -6.29 13.11 1.96
C PRO A 62 -4.98 13.49 2.66
N VAL A 63 -4.22 12.53 3.20
CA VAL A 63 -2.98 12.77 3.94
C VAL A 63 -1.77 12.72 3.00
N TYR A 64 -1.74 11.75 2.09
CA TYR A 64 -0.56 11.47 1.26
C TYR A 64 -0.72 11.78 -0.23
N LEU A 65 -1.95 12.03 -0.72
CA LEU A 65 -2.22 12.28 -2.14
C LEU A 65 -2.92 13.64 -2.34
N SER A 66 -2.34 14.71 -1.79
CA SER A 66 -2.83 16.08 -2.03
C SER A 66 -2.63 16.53 -3.49
N GLU A 67 -1.62 15.99 -4.17
CA GLU A 67 -1.32 16.26 -5.57
C GLU A 67 -1.04 14.94 -6.32
N GLY A 68 -1.76 14.70 -7.42
CA GLY A 68 -1.61 13.50 -8.25
C GLY A 68 -2.80 12.54 -8.20
N THR A 69 -2.82 11.57 -9.12
CA THR A 69 -3.89 10.57 -9.25
C THR A 69 -3.34 9.16 -9.04
N LEU A 70 -3.98 8.40 -8.16
CA LEU A 70 -3.73 6.98 -7.95
C LEU A 70 -4.98 6.18 -8.34
N SER A 71 -4.79 5.02 -8.94
CA SER A 71 -5.86 4.05 -9.16
C SER A 71 -5.39 2.66 -8.75
N LEU A 72 -6.33 1.87 -8.24
CA LEU A 72 -6.11 0.45 -7.95
C LEU A 72 -6.61 -0.41 -9.09
N VAL A 73 -5.97 -1.55 -9.31
CA VAL A 73 -6.57 -2.62 -10.11
C VAL A 73 -7.79 -3.17 -9.38
N ASP A 74 -8.95 -3.18 -10.05
CA ASP A 74 -10.17 -3.75 -9.48
C ASP A 74 -10.00 -5.26 -9.28
N ARG A 75 -10.17 -5.72 -8.03
CA ARG A 75 -10.07 -7.14 -7.67
C ARG A 75 -11.42 -7.81 -7.40
N LEU A 76 -12.53 -7.06 -7.32
CA LEU A 76 -13.82 -7.60 -6.86
C LEU A 76 -14.27 -8.81 -7.69
N LYS A 77 -14.16 -8.73 -9.02
CA LYS A 77 -14.56 -9.81 -9.93
C LYS A 77 -13.75 -11.11 -9.79
N TYR A 78 -12.60 -11.07 -9.12
CA TYR A 78 -11.74 -12.25 -8.89
C TYR A 78 -12.01 -12.90 -7.53
N LEU A 79 -12.91 -12.33 -6.72
CA LEU A 79 -13.36 -12.93 -5.47
C LEU A 79 -14.52 -13.87 -5.79
N LYS A 80 -14.36 -15.16 -5.46
CA LYS A 80 -15.30 -16.24 -5.84
C LYS A 80 -16.76 -16.00 -5.42
N GLN A 81 -17.01 -15.18 -4.40
CA GLN A 81 -18.33 -14.94 -3.80
C GLN A 81 -18.62 -13.43 -3.64
N SER A 82 -18.11 -12.61 -4.54
CA SER A 82 -18.46 -11.18 -4.60
C SER A 82 -19.65 -10.96 -5.55
N PRO A 83 -20.61 -10.08 -5.21
CA PRO A 83 -20.71 -9.32 -3.95
C PRO A 83 -21.16 -10.21 -2.78
N CYS A 84 -20.60 -9.95 -1.60
CA CYS A 84 -20.86 -10.71 -0.39
C CYS A 84 -22.31 -10.51 0.11
N SER A 85 -22.89 -9.34 -0.20
CA SER A 85 -24.30 -9.03 0.09
C SER A 85 -25.29 -9.99 -0.57
N THR A 86 -24.92 -10.72 -1.63
CA THR A 86 -25.80 -11.73 -2.25
C THR A 86 -26.28 -12.78 -1.23
N CYS A 87 -25.46 -13.13 -0.25
CA CYS A 87 -25.84 -14.06 0.83
C CYS A 87 -26.06 -13.37 2.18
N HIS A 88 -25.62 -12.13 2.36
CA HIS A 88 -25.65 -11.41 3.64
C HIS A 88 -26.56 -10.19 3.64
N GLN A 89 -27.61 -10.21 2.82
CA GLN A 89 -28.58 -9.13 2.70
C GLN A 89 -29.23 -8.82 4.06
N GLY A 90 -28.92 -7.66 4.64
CA GLY A 90 -29.51 -7.19 5.90
C GLY A 90 -29.07 -7.95 7.15
N ALA A 91 -28.09 -8.86 7.05
CA ALA A 91 -27.60 -9.64 8.19
C ALA A 91 -26.44 -8.92 8.90
N VAL A 92 -26.49 -8.85 10.23
CA VAL A 92 -25.33 -8.53 11.05
C VAL A 92 -24.52 -9.82 11.24
N ILE A 93 -23.31 -9.87 10.69
CA ILE A 93 -22.47 -11.07 10.82
C ILE A 93 -21.99 -11.21 12.26
N ASP A 94 -22.24 -12.39 12.85
CA ASP A 94 -21.60 -12.76 14.10
C ASP A 94 -20.09 -12.90 13.89
N LYS A 95 -19.37 -12.10 14.67
CA LYS A 95 -17.92 -11.87 14.61
C LYS A 95 -17.12 -13.13 14.93
N ASN A 96 -17.75 -14.15 15.51
CA ASN A 96 -17.14 -15.39 15.99
C ASN A 96 -17.64 -16.67 15.27
N SER A 97 -18.48 -16.55 14.24
CA SER A 97 -19.30 -17.64 13.67
C SER A 97 -18.59 -18.64 12.73
N LEU A 98 -17.28 -18.88 12.90
CA LEU A 98 -16.56 -19.89 12.08
C LEU A 98 -16.76 -21.34 12.57
N LYS A 99 -17.64 -21.59 13.54
CA LYS A 99 -17.73 -22.88 14.26
C LYS A 99 -18.58 -23.96 13.57
N ASP A 100 -19.24 -23.64 12.46
CA ASP A 100 -20.11 -24.55 11.72
C ASP A 100 -19.42 -25.05 10.45
N ASP A 101 -19.36 -26.37 10.24
CA ASP A 101 -18.74 -27.01 9.08
C ASP A 101 -19.53 -26.78 7.78
N GLN A 102 -20.79 -26.39 7.88
CA GLN A 102 -21.63 -25.95 6.76
C GLN A 102 -21.44 -24.47 6.40
N ASN A 103 -20.64 -23.72 7.17
CA ASN A 103 -20.34 -22.32 6.84
C ASN A 103 -19.43 -22.25 5.59
N PRO A 104 -19.80 -21.49 4.53
CA PRO A 104 -18.92 -21.27 3.37
C PRO A 104 -17.53 -20.70 3.74
N HIS A 105 -17.42 -20.07 4.91
CA HIS A 105 -16.20 -19.51 5.47
C HIS A 105 -15.45 -20.45 6.43
N ALA A 106 -15.93 -21.67 6.70
CA ALA A 106 -15.34 -22.61 7.66
C ALA A 106 -13.86 -22.97 7.34
N ARG A 107 -13.46 -22.86 6.08
CA ARG A 107 -12.08 -23.12 5.62
C ARG A 107 -11.16 -21.90 5.67
N ILE A 108 -11.63 -20.76 6.16
CA ILE A 108 -10.82 -19.56 6.33
C ILE A 108 -10.22 -19.58 7.74
N SER A 109 -8.90 -19.55 7.82
CA SER A 109 -8.19 -19.40 9.09
C SER A 109 -7.52 -18.04 9.16
N LEU A 110 -7.79 -17.30 10.23
CA LEU A 110 -7.19 -16.00 10.49
C LEU A 110 -5.87 -16.17 11.25
N HIS A 111 -4.76 -16.02 10.53
CA HIS A 111 -3.40 -16.03 11.06
C HIS A 111 -2.80 -14.62 11.02
N HIS A 112 -3.54 -13.63 11.53
CA HIS A 112 -3.11 -12.24 11.52
C HIS A 112 -3.53 -11.50 12.79
N GLY A 113 -2.59 -10.71 13.35
CA GLY A 113 -2.72 -10.04 14.64
C GLY A 113 -2.62 -10.98 15.83
N HIS A 114 -2.94 -10.46 17.01
CA HIS A 114 -3.09 -11.31 18.20
C HIS A 114 -4.32 -12.22 17.99
N LEU A 115 -4.09 -13.52 17.88
CA LEU A 115 -5.10 -14.55 17.59
C LEU A 115 -6.33 -14.50 18.51
N ASN A 116 -6.18 -13.97 19.72
CA ASN A 116 -7.26 -13.87 20.71
C ASN A 116 -7.95 -12.49 20.74
N LYS A 117 -7.55 -11.55 19.86
CA LYS A 117 -8.04 -10.16 19.86
C LYS A 117 -8.59 -9.71 18.51
N MET A 118 -8.08 -10.25 17.40
CA MET A 118 -8.63 -9.95 16.08
C MET A 118 -9.69 -10.96 15.68
N THR A 119 -10.78 -10.45 15.13
CA THR A 119 -11.90 -11.24 14.60
C THR A 119 -12.16 -10.80 13.15
N CYS A 120 -13.05 -11.49 12.44
CA CYS A 120 -13.47 -11.10 11.09
C CYS A 120 -13.93 -9.63 11.08
N ALA A 121 -14.64 -9.22 12.13
CA ALA A 121 -15.19 -7.88 12.32
C ALA A 121 -14.17 -6.80 12.72
N THR A 122 -12.90 -7.17 12.90
CA THR A 122 -11.82 -6.20 13.00
C THR A 122 -11.55 -5.54 11.65
N CYS A 123 -11.70 -6.31 10.56
CA CYS A 123 -11.38 -5.87 9.20
C CYS A 123 -12.62 -5.67 8.34
N HIS A 124 -13.65 -6.50 8.50
CA HIS A 124 -14.91 -6.40 7.77
C HIS A 124 -15.95 -5.63 8.57
N GLU A 125 -16.75 -4.82 7.89
CA GLU A 125 -17.86 -4.11 8.50
C GLU A 125 -19.02 -5.08 8.75
N PRO A 126 -19.40 -5.39 10.01
CA PRO A 126 -20.41 -6.40 10.32
C PRO A 126 -21.79 -6.12 9.74
N THR A 127 -22.12 -4.84 9.52
CA THR A 127 -23.41 -4.41 8.97
C THR A 127 -23.38 -4.19 7.46
N SER A 128 -22.19 -4.25 6.84
CA SER A 128 -21.97 -4.00 5.42
C SER A 128 -20.79 -4.83 4.94
N VAL A 129 -21.02 -6.12 4.71
CA VAL A 129 -19.95 -7.11 4.43
C VAL A 129 -19.14 -6.83 3.16
N ASP A 130 -19.69 -6.02 2.24
CA ASP A 130 -18.99 -5.52 1.04
C ASP A 130 -18.03 -4.37 1.36
N ARG A 131 -17.82 -4.06 2.64
CA ARG A 131 -16.99 -2.97 3.12
C ARG A 131 -16.03 -3.41 4.22
N LEU A 132 -14.91 -2.71 4.25
CA LEU A 132 -13.88 -2.83 5.26
C LEU A 132 -14.12 -1.82 6.37
N LYS A 133 -13.88 -2.22 7.61
CA LYS A 133 -14.01 -1.40 8.79
C LYS A 133 -12.72 -0.61 9.05
N LEU A 134 -12.79 0.71 8.97
CA LEU A 134 -11.70 1.61 9.34
C LEU A 134 -11.94 2.18 10.75
N MET A 135 -10.90 2.74 11.38
CA MET A 135 -11.07 3.45 12.67
C MET A 135 -12.03 4.64 12.57
N GLY A 136 -12.06 5.33 11.41
CA GLY A 136 -12.87 6.52 11.18
C GLY A 136 -14.04 6.32 10.21
N GLY A 137 -14.45 5.08 9.92
CA GLY A 137 -15.53 4.81 8.98
C GLY A 137 -15.36 3.49 8.24
N GLN A 138 -15.67 3.47 6.94
CA GLN A 138 -15.63 2.26 6.14
C GLN A 138 -15.11 2.50 4.72
N ALA A 139 -14.40 1.53 4.18
CA ALA A 139 -13.82 1.56 2.84
C ALA A 139 -14.38 0.43 1.95
N PRO A 140 -14.43 0.60 0.62
CA PRO A 140 -14.67 -0.53 -0.29
C PRO A 140 -13.57 -1.60 -0.14
N ILE A 141 -13.89 -2.88 -0.41
CA ILE A 141 -12.91 -4.00 -0.35
C ILE A 141 -11.65 -3.74 -1.20
N ASN A 142 -11.76 -3.05 -2.33
CA ASN A 142 -10.60 -2.70 -3.16
C ASN A 142 -9.57 -1.84 -2.40
N GLU A 143 -10.05 -0.99 -1.49
CA GLU A 143 -9.25 -0.05 -0.70
C GLU A 143 -8.69 -0.68 0.59
N ALA A 144 -8.42 -1.98 0.57
CA ALA A 144 -7.67 -2.67 1.62
C ALA A 144 -6.39 -1.95 2.10
N PRO A 145 -5.63 -1.19 1.26
CA PRO A 145 -4.50 -0.42 1.74
C PRO A 145 -4.86 0.58 2.86
N LYS A 146 -6.05 1.20 2.83
CA LYS A 146 -6.51 2.11 3.91
C LYS A 146 -6.70 1.37 5.24
N LEU A 147 -7.30 0.18 5.17
CA LEU A 147 -7.47 -0.69 6.33
C LEU A 147 -6.10 -1.11 6.88
N CYS A 148 -5.23 -1.65 6.02
CA CYS A 148 -3.90 -2.10 6.43
C CYS A 148 -3.08 -0.95 7.04
N GLY A 149 -3.12 0.24 6.43
CA GLY A 149 -2.41 1.43 6.89
C GLY A 149 -2.86 1.98 8.24
N THR A 150 -4.02 1.54 8.75
CA THR A 150 -4.48 1.86 10.11
C THR A 150 -3.51 1.34 11.17
N CYS A 151 -2.89 0.18 10.94
CA CYS A 151 -1.90 -0.42 11.84
C CYS A 151 -0.49 -0.47 11.23
N HIS A 152 -0.39 -0.69 9.91
CA HIS A 152 0.86 -0.83 9.15
C HIS A 152 1.24 0.47 8.44
N SER A 153 1.38 1.54 9.22
CA SER A 153 1.60 2.89 8.70
C SER A 153 2.88 3.02 7.85
N THR A 154 3.97 2.36 8.24
CA THR A 154 5.23 2.37 7.47
C THR A 154 5.04 1.72 6.10
N GLN A 155 4.49 0.50 6.05
CA GLN A 155 4.27 -0.21 4.79
C GLN A 155 3.28 0.54 3.89
N TYR A 156 2.25 1.14 4.50
CA TYR A 156 1.29 1.97 3.79
C TYR A 156 1.95 3.21 3.18
N LYS A 157 2.80 3.90 3.93
CA LYS A 157 3.56 5.07 3.46
C LYS A 157 4.47 4.70 2.29
N ASP A 158 5.15 3.56 2.36
CA ASP A 158 6.00 3.09 1.26
C ASP A 158 5.15 2.72 0.04
N TRP A 159 4.00 2.07 0.25
CA TRP A 159 3.09 1.69 -0.82
C TRP A 159 2.47 2.91 -1.52
N ILE A 160 2.01 3.90 -0.76
CA ILE A 160 1.34 5.07 -1.32
C ILE A 160 2.30 5.99 -2.08
N HIS A 161 3.57 6.06 -1.69
CA HIS A 161 4.61 6.79 -2.44
C HIS A 161 5.32 5.93 -3.51
N GLY A 162 5.02 4.63 -3.58
CA GLY A 162 5.49 3.74 -4.64
C GLY A 162 6.84 3.06 -4.39
N ALA A 163 7.40 3.18 -3.19
CA ALA A 163 8.53 2.36 -2.74
C ALA A 163 8.12 0.90 -2.48
N HIS A 164 6.84 0.66 -2.23
CA HIS A 164 6.26 -0.67 -2.07
C HIS A 164 5.05 -0.88 -3.01
N GLY A 165 4.67 -2.13 -3.22
CA GLY A 165 3.65 -2.53 -4.16
C GLY A 165 4.16 -2.61 -5.60
N LYS A 166 3.25 -2.94 -6.52
CA LYS A 166 3.58 -3.14 -7.93
C LYS A 166 2.71 -2.25 -8.81
N ARG A 167 3.37 -1.38 -9.57
CA ARG A 167 2.75 -0.57 -10.64
C ARG A 167 2.45 -1.45 -11.85
N VAL A 168 1.36 -1.15 -12.54
CA VAL A 168 0.90 -1.86 -13.74
C VAL A 168 0.88 -0.90 -14.91
N GLY A 169 1.16 -1.41 -16.12
CA GLY A 169 1.14 -0.61 -17.35
C GLY A 169 2.35 0.31 -17.46
N SER A 170 2.11 1.61 -17.57
CA SER A 170 3.17 2.61 -17.77
C SER A 170 3.77 3.12 -16.46
N TRP A 171 5.08 3.40 -16.45
CA TRP A 171 5.79 4.09 -15.37
C TRP A 171 5.55 5.62 -15.37
N THR A 172 5.15 6.19 -16.50
CA THR A 172 4.82 7.62 -16.66
C THR A 172 3.30 7.83 -16.71
N GLY A 173 2.85 9.04 -16.40
CA GLY A 173 1.42 9.38 -16.41
C GLY A 173 0.62 8.66 -15.31
N LYS A 174 -0.61 8.23 -15.65
CA LYS A 174 -1.56 7.60 -14.71
C LYS A 174 -0.90 6.50 -13.90
N ARG A 175 -0.94 6.62 -12.56
CA ARG A 175 -0.40 5.62 -11.66
C ARG A 175 -1.47 4.59 -11.31
N VAL A 176 -1.31 3.39 -11.83
CA VAL A 176 -2.15 2.23 -11.50
C VAL A 176 -1.32 1.21 -10.73
N VAL A 177 -1.79 0.80 -9.56
CA VAL A 177 -1.07 -0.14 -8.69
C VAL A 177 -1.97 -1.28 -8.24
N TYR A 178 -1.36 -2.40 -7.88
CA TYR A 178 -2.04 -3.45 -7.16
C TYR A 178 -2.27 -3.05 -5.70
N SER A 179 -3.45 -3.41 -5.18
CA SER A 179 -3.81 -3.39 -3.76
C SER A 179 -2.96 -4.39 -2.97
N CYS A 180 -2.77 -4.17 -1.66
CA CYS A 180 -1.99 -5.04 -0.78
C CYS A 180 -2.40 -6.52 -0.90
N THR A 181 -3.71 -6.77 -0.96
CA THR A 181 -4.30 -8.10 -0.96
C THR A 181 -4.19 -8.85 -2.29
N GLN A 182 -3.64 -8.21 -3.33
CA GLN A 182 -3.35 -8.88 -4.61
C GLN A 182 -1.98 -9.58 -4.59
N CYS A 183 -1.15 -9.31 -3.57
CA CYS A 183 0.09 -10.03 -3.33
C CYS A 183 0.10 -10.74 -1.97
N HIS A 184 -0.59 -10.18 -0.98
CA HIS A 184 -0.72 -10.75 0.37
C HIS A 184 -2.09 -11.43 0.54
N ASP A 185 -2.10 -12.58 1.23
CA ASP A 185 -3.36 -13.15 1.72
C ASP A 185 -3.85 -12.30 2.90
N PRO A 186 -5.03 -11.65 2.84
CA PRO A 186 -5.51 -10.81 3.93
C PRO A 186 -5.71 -11.57 5.26
N HIS A 187 -5.91 -12.88 5.23
CA HIS A 187 -6.07 -13.71 6.42
C HIS A 187 -4.74 -14.32 6.90
N ASN A 188 -3.70 -14.25 6.09
CA ASN A 188 -2.33 -14.64 6.45
C ASN A 188 -1.30 -13.79 5.68
N PRO A 189 -1.14 -12.49 6.01
CA PRO A 189 -0.42 -11.56 5.14
C PRO A 189 1.09 -11.82 5.07
N ALA A 190 1.67 -12.46 6.07
CA ALA A 190 3.11 -12.71 6.11
C ALA A 190 3.52 -13.68 4.99
N PHE A 191 4.53 -13.31 4.20
CA PHE A 191 5.15 -14.26 3.29
C PHE A 191 5.86 -15.35 4.07
N LYS A 192 5.61 -16.60 3.70
CA LYS A 192 6.39 -17.73 4.21
C LYS A 192 7.85 -17.58 3.77
N VAL A 193 8.78 -18.01 4.61
CA VAL A 193 10.19 -18.12 4.22
C VAL A 193 10.28 -19.07 3.03
N ARG A 194 10.98 -18.63 1.98
CA ARG A 194 11.20 -19.42 0.76
C ARG A 194 12.68 -19.35 0.42
N PHE A 195 13.22 -20.43 -0.12
CA PHE A 195 14.54 -20.38 -0.72
C PHE A 195 14.53 -19.40 -1.90
N PRO A 196 15.59 -18.60 -2.09
CA PRO A 196 15.71 -17.76 -3.27
C PRO A 196 15.65 -18.63 -4.51
N VAL A 197 14.92 -18.16 -5.53
CA VAL A 197 14.95 -18.81 -6.84
C VAL A 197 16.37 -18.75 -7.38
N ALA A 198 16.77 -19.79 -8.11
CA ALA A 198 18.08 -19.80 -8.78
C ALA A 198 18.23 -18.54 -9.63
N ARG A 199 19.45 -17.99 -9.69
CA ARG A 199 19.74 -16.79 -10.49
C ARG A 199 19.22 -16.98 -11.92
N PRO A 200 18.59 -15.96 -12.53
CA PRO A 200 18.24 -16.03 -13.95
C PRO A 200 19.47 -16.39 -14.77
N LYS A 201 19.32 -17.29 -15.76
CA LYS A 201 20.38 -17.50 -16.75
C LYS A 201 20.47 -16.22 -17.57
N LEU A 202 21.50 -15.41 -17.29
CA LEU A 202 21.82 -14.26 -18.12
C LEU A 202 22.38 -14.80 -19.43
N ASN A 203 21.68 -14.60 -20.54
CA ASN A 203 22.27 -14.79 -21.86
C ASN A 203 23.38 -13.73 -21.96
N ARG A 204 24.64 -14.16 -21.88
CA ARG A 204 25.77 -13.27 -22.13
C ARG A 204 25.66 -12.89 -23.61
N PHE A 205 25.28 -11.66 -23.90
CA PHE A 205 25.43 -11.12 -25.25
C PHE A 205 26.91 -11.23 -25.58
N GLU A 206 27.27 -12.15 -26.46
CA GLU A 206 28.60 -12.20 -27.04
C GLU A 206 28.78 -10.87 -27.78
N LYS A 207 29.79 -10.10 -27.37
CA LYS A 207 30.19 -8.92 -28.12
C LYS A 207 30.80 -9.42 -29.41
N ASN A 208 30.10 -9.24 -30.53
CA ASN A 208 30.72 -9.21 -31.85
C ASN A 208 31.56 -7.94 -31.98
#